data_AF-E7N6V1-F1
#
_entry.id   AF-E7N6V1-F1
#
_cell.length_a   1.000
_cell.length_b   1.000
_cell.length_c   1.000
_cell.angle_alpha   90.00
_cell.angle_beta   90.00
_cell.angle_gamma   90.00
#
_symmetry.space_group_name_H-M   'P 1'
#
loop_
_entity.id
_entity.type
_entity.pdbx_description
1 polymer ?
#
loop_
_entity_poly.entity_id
_entity_poly.type
_entity_poly.pdbx_seq_one_letter_code
_entity_poly.pdbx_strand_id
1 'polypeptide(L)' 'RGGGLPPAAELAAALATCGFITNAPRPDTIRLAPPFILPDDDARAFTTTLSEVLARALSEKAGS' A
#
# COMPACT_ATOMS: atom_id res chain seq x y z
N ARG A 1 -17.86 5.22 13.19
CA ARG A 1 -17.08 4.74 14.36
C ARG A 1 -15.79 4.14 13.83
N GLY A 2 -14.63 4.73 14.15
CA GLY A 2 -13.28 4.21 13.86
C GLY A 2 -12.64 4.75 12.58
N GLY A 3 -11.45 5.34 12.70
CA GLY A 3 -10.66 5.89 11.59
C GLY A 3 -10.32 4.84 10.54
N GLY A 4 -10.64 5.14 9.28
CA GLY A 4 -10.27 4.32 8.13
C GLY A 4 -8.91 4.71 7.56
N LEU A 5 -8.39 3.85 6.68
CA LEU A 5 -7.20 4.15 5.88
C LEU A 5 -7.39 5.43 5.06
N PRO A 6 -6.30 6.14 4.71
CA PRO A 6 -6.35 7.23 3.75
C PRO A 6 -6.80 6.72 2.37
N PRO A 7 -7.23 7.62 1.47
CA PRO A 7 -7.56 7.25 0.10
C PRO A 7 -6.49 6.37 -0.56
N ALA A 8 -6.91 5.40 -1.37
CA ALA A 8 -6.03 4.47 -2.05
C ALA A 8 -4.96 5.16 -2.91
N ALA A 9 -5.23 6.38 -3.42
CA ALA A 9 -4.25 7.19 -4.14
C ALA A 9 -3.07 7.62 -3.26
N GLU A 10 -3.30 7.96 -1.99
CA GLU A 10 -2.25 8.33 -1.04
C GLU A 10 -1.40 7.11 -0.66
N LEU A 11 -2.04 5.97 -0.45
CA LEU A 11 -1.33 4.71 -0.23
C LEU A 11 -0.49 4.30 -1.45
N ALA A 12 -1.03 4.45 -2.66
CA ALA A 12 -0.29 4.19 -3.89
C ALA A 12 0.91 5.14 -4.05
N ALA A 13 0.77 6.41 -3.67
CA ALA A 13 1.89 7.36 -3.65
C ALA A 13 2.96 6.97 -2.63
N ALA A 14 2.56 6.54 -1.41
CA ALA A 14 3.49 6.06 -0.40
C ALA A 14 4.26 4.81 -0.89
N LEU A 15 3.57 3.84 -1.50
CA LEU A 15 4.21 2.68 -2.11
C LEU A 15 5.18 3.07 -3.23
N ALA A 16 4.85 4.08 -4.03
CA ALA A 16 5.73 4.58 -5.08
C ALA A 16 7.02 5.19 -4.51
N THR A 17 6.97 5.87 -3.35
CA THR A 17 8.19 6.35 -2.66
C THR A 17 9.08 5.20 -2.18
N CYS A 18 8.51 4.02 -1.94
CA CYS A 18 9.24 2.80 -1.61
C CYS A 18 9.69 2.00 -2.86
N GLY A 19 9.42 2.50 -4.07
CA GLY A 19 9.81 1.84 -5.32
C GLY A 19 8.77 0.89 -5.92
N PHE A 20 7.56 0.81 -5.35
CA PHE A 20 6.49 -0.06 -5.84
C PHE A 20 5.44 0.70 -6.66
N ILE A 21 5.23 0.28 -7.90
CA ILE A 21 4.21 0.85 -8.78
C ILE A 21 2.90 0.09 -8.57
N THR A 22 1.86 0.80 -8.15
CA THR A 22 0.50 0.27 -7.99
C THR A 22 -0.51 1.19 -8.66
N ASN A 23 -1.71 0.67 -8.94
CA ASN A 23 -2.80 1.47 -9.49
C ASN A 23 -3.94 1.56 -8.48
N ALA A 24 -4.47 2.77 -8.26
CA ALA A 24 -5.63 3.03 -7.41
C ALA A 24 -6.84 3.43 -8.27
N PRO A 25 -7.52 2.48 -8.94
CA PRO A 25 -8.62 2.78 -9.88
C PRO A 25 -9.88 3.31 -9.18
N ARG A 26 -9.97 3.20 -7.85
CA ARG A 26 -11.08 3.67 -7.02
C ARG A 26 -10.52 4.25 -5.72
N PRO A 27 -11.27 5.10 -5.01
CA PRO A 27 -10.81 5.74 -3.77
C PRO A 27 -10.42 4.76 -2.65
N ASP A 28 -10.90 3.52 -2.68
CA ASP A 28 -10.74 2.51 -1.64
C ASP A 28 -10.07 1.21 -2.14
N THR A 29 -9.61 1.18 -3.40
CA THR A 29 -9.10 -0.03 -4.05
C THR A 29 -7.70 0.19 -4.60
N ILE A 30 -6.76 -0.69 -4.24
CA ILE A 30 -5.43 -0.79 -4.86
C ILE A 30 -5.37 -2.09 -5.67
N ARG A 31 -4.93 -2.01 -6.93
CA ARG A 31 -4.67 -3.17 -7.80
C ARG A 31 -3.22 -3.58 -7.68
N LEU A 32 -3.01 -4.85 -7.36
CA LEU A 32 -1.73 -5.53 -7.42
C LEU A 32 -1.72 -6.38 -8.69
N ALA A 33 -0.88 -6.04 -9.65
CA ALA A 33 -0.73 -6.78 -10.90
C ALA A 33 0.75 -7.13 -11.14
N PRO A 34 1.35 -7.96 -10.28
CA PRO A 34 2.72 -8.41 -10.49
C PRO A 34 2.82 -9.33 -11.72
N PRO A 35 4.01 -9.45 -12.33
CA PRO A 35 4.25 -10.44 -13.38
C PRO A 35 4.10 -11.86 -12.84
N PHE A 36 3.73 -12.81 -13.71
CA PHE A 36 3.61 -14.23 -13.34
C PHE A 36 4.93 -14.87 -12.86
N ILE A 37 6.06 -14.26 -13.22
CA ILE A 37 7.41 -14.73 -12.88
C ILE A 37 8.03 -13.96 -11.71
N LEU A 38 7.22 -13.47 -10.77
CA LEU A 38 7.71 -12.76 -9.60
C LEU A 38 8.44 -13.73 -8.64
N PRO A 39 9.72 -13.49 -8.29
CA PRO A 39 10.42 -14.26 -7.27
C PRO A 39 9.78 -14.12 -5.89
N ASP A 40 9.88 -15.16 -5.06
CA ASP A 40 9.31 -15.14 -3.70
C ASP A 40 9.90 -14.03 -2.82
N ASP A 41 11.18 -13.69 -3.01
CA ASP A 41 11.83 -12.61 -2.25
C ASP A 41 11.28 -11.24 -2.61
N ASP A 42 10.97 -10.98 -3.89
CA ASP A 42 10.33 -9.74 -4.31
C ASP A 42 8.88 -9.65 -3.79
N ALA A 43 8.15 -10.77 -3.80
CA ALA A 43 6.82 -10.85 -3.19
C ALA A 43 6.86 -10.56 -1.67
N ARG A 44 7.86 -11.11 -0.97
CA ARG A 44 8.09 -10.83 0.46
C ARG A 44 8.46 -9.38 0.71
N ALA A 45 9.34 -8.80 -0.11
CA ALA A 45 9.71 -7.40 -0.01
C ALA A 45 8.47 -6.50 -0.16
N PHE A 46 7.66 -6.73 -1.20
CA PHE A 46 6.43 -5.98 -1.43
C PHE A 46 5.45 -6.08 -0.26
N THR A 47 5.15 -7.29 0.20
CA THR A 47 4.16 -7.51 1.28
C THR A 47 4.63 -6.94 2.63
N THR A 48 5.94 -6.95 2.89
CA THR A 48 6.54 -6.32 4.07
C THR A 48 6.35 -4.81 4.03
N THR A 49 6.77 -4.17 2.94
CA THR A 49 6.60 -2.71 2.76
C THR A 49 5.14 -2.29 2.77
N LEU A 50 4.24 -3.06 2.14
CA LEU A 50 2.80 -2.79 2.17
C LEU A 50 2.27 -2.78 3.61
N SER A 51 2.69 -3.76 4.43
CA SER A 51 2.27 -3.84 5.83
C SER A 51 2.75 -2.64 6.64
N GLU A 52 3.98 -2.19 6.42
CA GLU A 52 4.54 -1.00 7.08
C GLU A 52 3.81 0.29 6.69
N VAL A 53 3.54 0.48 5.40
CA VAL A 53 2.79 1.64 4.89
C VAL A 53 1.38 1.68 5.49
N LEU A 54 0.69 0.54 5.54
CA LEU A 54 -0.65 0.45 6.13
C LEU A 54 -0.63 0.71 7.63
N ALA A 55 0.33 0.15 8.37
CA ALA A 55 0.48 0.36 9.81
C ALA A 55 0.77 1.82 10.15
N ARG A 56 1.63 2.48 9.36
CA ARG A 56 1.91 3.91 9.49
C ARG A 56 0.65 4.74 9.23
N ALA A 57 -0.04 4.49 8.12
CA ALA A 57 -1.25 5.21 7.76
C ALA A 57 -2.37 5.09 8.82
N LEU A 58 -2.51 3.90 9.42
CA LEU A 58 -3.44 3.67 10.54
C LEU A 58 -3.02 4.45 11.78
N SER A 59 -1.72 4.51 12.09
CA SER A 59 -1.19 5.24 13.24
C SER A 59 -1.33 6.76 13.09
N GLU A 60 -1.03 7.30 11.91
CA GLU A 60 -1.19 8.72 11.60
C GLU A 60 -2.66 9.15 11.69
N LYS A 61 -3.58 8.29 11.24
CA LYS A 61 -5.02 8.56 11.37
C LYS A 61 -5.49 8.53 12.82
N ALA A 62 -4.94 7.65 13.65
CA ALA A 62 -5.28 7.58 15.07
C ALA A 62 -4.80 8.82 15.85
N GLY A 63 -3.78 9.51 15.35
CA GLY A 63 -3.24 10.74 15.94
C GLY A 63 -3.81 12.05 15.38
N SER A 64 -4.69 12.01 14.38
CA SER A 64 -5.32 13.18 13.73
C SER A 64 -6.80 13.29 14.06
#